data_AF-A0A1S2IRP4-F1
#
_entry.id   AF-A0A1S2IRP4-F1
#
_cell.length_a   1.000
_cell.length_b   1.000
_cell.length_c   1.000
_cell.angle_alpha   90.00
_cell.angle_beta   90.00
_cell.angle_gamma   90.00
#
_symmetry.space_group_name_H-M   'P 1'
#
loop_
_entity.id
_entity.type
_entity.pdbx_description
1 polymer ?
#
loop_
_entity_poly.entity_id
_entity_poly.type
_entity_poly.pdbx_seq_one_letter_code
_entity_poly.pdbx_strand_id
1 'polypeptide(L)'
;MVQRSSPRRRRQLVAFGENIRRWRSINGLSAAELAERAAVSRQTLRAIEAGTGGRIDSLFAVLGALGIADAAVAGIDPYDNDAARARIDDILRGGGAL
;
A
#
# COMPACT_ATOMS: atom_id res chain seq x y z
N MET A 1 14.14 24.27 -5.22
CA MET A 1 13.25 23.12 -5.51
C MET A 1 13.74 21.92 -4.72
N VAL A 2 13.07 21.52 -3.63
CA VAL A 2 13.48 20.37 -2.81
C VAL A 2 13.39 19.11 -3.67
N GLN A 3 14.50 18.39 -3.85
CA GLN A 3 14.50 17.05 -4.45
C GLN A 3 13.69 16.11 -3.54
N ARG A 4 12.38 16.01 -3.78
CA ARG A 4 11.43 15.19 -3.01
C ARG A 4 11.59 13.67 -3.22
N SER A 5 12.58 13.24 -4.00
CA SER A 5 12.81 11.84 -4.35
C SER A 5 14.07 11.32 -3.64
N SER A 6 13.92 10.82 -2.42
CA SER A 6 14.99 10.00 -1.83
C SER A 6 15.09 8.68 -2.60
N PRO A 7 16.31 8.20 -2.96
CA PRO A 7 16.47 6.92 -3.66
C PRO A 7 15.83 5.75 -2.91
N ARG A 8 15.82 5.80 -1.57
CA ARG A 8 15.14 4.83 -0.71
C ARG A 8 13.62 4.81 -0.94
N ARG A 9 12.98 5.99 -0.98
CA ARG A 9 11.53 6.09 -1.23
C ARG A 9 11.15 5.52 -2.60
N ARG A 10 11.95 5.82 -3.63
CA ARG A 10 11.73 5.24 -4.97
C ARG A 10 11.83 3.71 -4.95
N ARG A 11 12.83 3.15 -4.27
CA ARG A 11 12.95 1.69 -4.11
C ARG A 11 11.75 1.08 -3.39
N GLN A 12 11.25 1.73 -2.34
CA GLN A 12 10.05 1.28 -1.62
C GLN A 12 8.80 1.28 -2.51
N LEU A 13 8.59 2.35 -3.30
CA LEU A 13 7.47 2.43 -4.22
C LEU A 13 7.54 1.35 -5.31
N VAL A 14 8.72 1.12 -5.90
CA VAL A 14 8.93 0.06 -6.90
C VAL A 14 8.66 -1.32 -6.29
N ALA A 15 9.24 -1.62 -5.12
CA ALA A 15 9.02 -2.91 -4.44
C ALA A 15 7.54 -3.14 -4.11
N PHE A 16 6.84 -2.09 -3.68
CA PHE A 16 5.41 -2.15 -3.41
C PHE A 16 4.59 -2.43 -4.68
N GLY A 17 4.88 -1.73 -5.79
CA GLY A 17 4.25 -1.98 -7.09
C GLY A 17 4.52 -3.39 -7.63
N GLU A 18 5.74 -3.89 -7.48
CA GLU A 18 6.09 -5.27 -7.83
C GLU A 18 5.30 -6.30 -7.03
N ASN A 19 5.06 -6.04 -5.73
CA ASN A 19 4.23 -6.93 -4.91
C ASN A 19 2.80 -6.99 -5.41
N ILE A 20 2.21 -5.86 -5.80
CA ILE A 20 0.87 -5.82 -6.42
C ILE A 20 0.86 -6.65 -7.71
N ARG A 21 1.88 -6.50 -8.55
CA ARG A 21 2.04 -7.29 -9.78
C ARG A 21 2.14 -8.79 -9.48
N ARG A 22 2.88 -9.19 -8.44
CA ARG A 22 3.00 -10.60 -8.00
C ARG A 22 1.64 -11.14 -7.54
N TRP A 23 0.91 -10.40 -6.70
CA TRP A 23 -0.44 -10.77 -6.28
C TRP A 23 -1.39 -10.95 -7.45
N ARG A 24 -1.35 -10.02 -8.41
CA ARG A 24 -2.12 -10.13 -9.64
C ARG A 24 -1.81 -11.43 -10.40
N SER A 25 -0.53 -11.75 -10.58
CA SER A 25 -0.08 -12.97 -11.26
C SER A 25 -0.50 -14.25 -10.53
N ILE A 26 -0.40 -14.27 -9.20
CA ILE A 26 -0.84 -15.40 -8.36
C ILE A 26 -2.34 -15.65 -8.53
N ASN A 27 -3.12 -14.57 -8.64
CA ASN A 27 -4.57 -14.63 -8.88
C ASN A 27 -4.93 -14.95 -10.35
N GLY A 28 -3.95 -15.15 -11.24
CA GLY A 28 -4.19 -15.46 -12.65
C GLY A 28 -4.78 -14.31 -13.48
N LEU A 29 -4.71 -13.07 -12.97
CA LEU A 29 -5.31 -11.91 -13.63
C LEU A 29 -4.33 -11.23 -14.59
N SER A 30 -4.81 -10.86 -15.77
CA SER A 30 -4.13 -9.90 -16.63
C SER A 30 -4.22 -8.49 -16.05
N ALA A 31 -3.33 -7.61 -16.50
CA ALA A 31 -3.38 -6.19 -16.10
C ALA A 31 -4.68 -5.51 -16.58
N ALA A 32 -5.31 -5.99 -17.65
CA ALA A 32 -6.58 -5.44 -18.11
C ALA A 32 -7.72 -5.82 -17.15
N GLU A 33 -7.81 -7.10 -16.79
CA GLU A 33 -8.85 -7.63 -15.89
C GLU A 33 -8.77 -7.02 -14.49
N LEU A 34 -7.55 -6.87 -13.93
CA LEU A 34 -7.42 -6.22 -12.63
C LEU A 34 -7.80 -4.74 -12.69
N ALA A 35 -7.42 -4.03 -13.75
CA ALA A 35 -7.76 -2.62 -13.90
C ALA A 35 -9.28 -2.42 -14.00
N GLU A 36 -9.96 -3.28 -14.76
CA GLU A 36 -11.41 -3.31 -14.89
C GLU A 36 -12.10 -3.62 -13.56
N ARG A 37 -11.66 -4.69 -12.86
CA ARG A 37 -12.21 -5.09 -11.56
C ARG A 37 -12.03 -4.00 -10.48
N ALA A 38 -10.93 -3.26 -10.55
CA ALA A 38 -10.64 -2.14 -9.66
C ALA A 38 -11.25 -0.80 -10.13
N ALA A 39 -11.98 -0.77 -11.26
CA ALA A 39 -12.53 0.44 -11.87
C ALA A 39 -11.49 1.57 -12.08
N VAL A 40 -10.27 1.21 -12.48
CA VAL A 40 -9.18 2.16 -12.78
C VAL A 40 -8.72 2.04 -14.23
N SER A 41 -8.06 3.07 -14.76
CA SER A 41 -7.47 2.98 -16.08
C SER A 41 -6.30 1.99 -16.11
N ARG A 42 -6.08 1.32 -17.26
CA ARG A 42 -4.89 0.47 -17.47
C ARG A 42 -3.58 1.23 -17.27
N GLN A 43 -3.55 2.53 -17.60
CA GLN A 43 -2.40 3.39 -17.37
C GLN A 43 -2.14 3.60 -15.87
N THR A 44 -3.21 3.83 -15.09
CA THR A 44 -3.14 3.98 -13.64
C THR A 44 -2.61 2.70 -13.00
N LEU A 45 -3.15 1.53 -13.37
CA LEU A 45 -2.64 0.25 -12.84
C LEU A 45 -1.16 0.05 -13.18
N ARG A 46 -0.74 0.34 -14.41
CA ARG A 46 0.68 0.25 -14.81
C ARG A 46 1.57 1.17 -14.00
N ALA A 47 1.14 2.41 -13.71
CA ALA A 47 1.90 3.35 -12.89
C ALA A 47 2.03 2.87 -11.44
N ILE A 48 0.97 2.27 -10.90
CA ILE A 48 0.96 1.67 -9.56
C ILE A 48 1.91 0.47 -9.51
N GLU A 49 1.81 -0.48 -10.45
CA GLU A 49 2.69 -1.66 -10.52
C GLU A 49 4.16 -1.29 -10.74
N ALA A 50 4.44 -0.18 -11.43
CA ALA A 50 5.79 0.33 -11.62
C ALA A 50 6.31 1.16 -10.44
N GLY A 51 5.46 1.50 -9.46
CA GLY A 51 5.81 2.40 -8.36
C GLY A 51 6.11 3.83 -8.80
N THR A 52 5.61 4.25 -9.96
CA THR A 52 5.89 5.57 -10.54
C THR A 52 4.80 6.60 -10.26
N GLY A 53 3.64 6.16 -9.80
CA GLY A 53 2.55 7.05 -9.41
C GLY A 53 1.22 6.32 -9.22
N GLY A 54 0.17 7.11 -9.06
CA GLY A 54 -1.16 6.64 -8.70
C GLY A 54 -1.68 7.40 -7.50
N ARG A 55 -2.98 7.68 -7.49
CA ARG A 55 -3.64 8.25 -6.32
C ARG A 55 -3.88 7.13 -5.30
N ILE A 56 -3.92 7.50 -4.01
CA ILE A 56 -4.12 6.55 -2.91
C ILE A 56 -5.46 5.82 -3.04
N ASP A 57 -6.52 6.53 -3.44
CA ASP A 57 -7.85 5.95 -3.71
C ASP A 57 -7.78 4.81 -4.76
N SER A 58 -7.07 5.05 -5.86
CA SER A 58 -6.87 4.09 -6.96
C SER A 58 -6.05 2.89 -6.50
N LEU A 59 -5.05 3.13 -5.66
CA LEU A 59 -4.27 2.06 -5.05
C LEU A 59 -5.15 1.16 -4.18
N PHE A 60 -5.96 1.74 -3.28
CA PHE A 60 -6.84 0.95 -2.43
C PHE A 60 -7.93 0.21 -3.21
N ALA A 61 -8.43 0.78 -4.31
CA ALA A 61 -9.33 0.08 -5.22
C ALA A 61 -8.67 -1.18 -5.82
N VAL A 62 -7.39 -1.08 -6.22
CA VAL A 62 -6.61 -2.24 -6.71
C VAL A 62 -6.38 -3.28 -5.62
N LEU A 63 -6.01 -2.86 -4.40
CA LEU A 63 -5.83 -3.77 -3.27
C LEU A 63 -7.14 -4.50 -2.90
N GLY A 64 -8.27 -3.79 -2.98
CA GLY A 64 -9.60 -4.35 -2.75
C GLY A 64 -9.98 -5.36 -3.84
N ALA A 65 -9.73 -5.05 -5.11
CA ALA A 65 -9.94 -5.98 -6.22
C ALA A 65 -9.09 -7.26 -6.11
N LEU A 66 -7.92 -7.18 -5.47
CA LEU A 66 -7.03 -8.30 -5.15
C LEU A 66 -7.41 -9.04 -3.85
N GLY A 67 -8.33 -8.50 -3.03
CA GLY A 67 -8.73 -9.10 -1.75
C GLY A 67 -7.72 -8.93 -0.63
N ILE A 68 -6.79 -7.96 -0.73
CA ILE A 68 -5.70 -7.74 0.25
C ILE A 68 -5.76 -6.35 0.91
N ALA A 69 -6.83 -5.58 0.71
CA ALA A 69 -6.98 -4.25 1.29
C ALA A 69 -6.92 -4.28 2.82
N ASP A 70 -7.64 -5.20 3.46
CA ASP A 70 -7.68 -5.30 4.93
C ASP A 70 -6.31 -5.66 5.50
N ALA A 71 -5.57 -6.56 4.84
CA ALA A 71 -4.21 -6.91 5.23
C ALA A 71 -3.24 -5.70 5.11
N ALA A 72 -3.44 -4.85 4.10
CA ALA A 72 -2.65 -3.63 3.95
C ALA A 72 -2.97 -2.59 5.04
N VAL A 73 -4.23 -2.50 5.46
CA VAL A 73 -4.65 -1.65 6.59
C VAL A 73 -4.09 -2.19 7.91
N ALA A 74 -4.23 -3.49 8.17
CA ALA A 74 -3.69 -4.13 9.37
C ALA A 74 -2.17 -3.99 9.46
N GLY A 75 -1.46 -4.06 8.33
CA GLY A 75 0.01 -3.90 8.30
C GLY A 75 0.53 -2.51 8.72
N ILE A 76 -0.34 -1.50 8.81
CA ILE A 76 -0.02 -0.17 9.33
C ILE A 76 -0.71 0.14 10.67
N ASP A 77 -1.41 -0.82 11.25
CA ASP A 77 -2.04 -0.66 12.56
C ASP A 77 -0.93 -0.58 13.64
N PRO A 78 -0.80 0.54 14.36
CA PRO A 78 0.19 0.65 15.43
C PRO A 78 -0.05 -0.34 16.57
N TYR A 79 -1.29 -0.80 16.76
CA TYR A 79 -1.60 -1.84 17.74
C TYR A 79 -1.15 -3.22 17.30
N ASP A 80 -0.68 -3.42 16.07
CA ASP A 80 -0.05 -4.67 15.60
C ASP A 80 1.48 -4.56 15.47
N ASN A 81 2.07 -3.47 15.98
CA ASN A 81 3.50 -3.26 15.97
C ASN A 81 4.09 -3.22 17.40
N ASP A 82 5.01 -4.14 17.72
CA ASP A 82 5.58 -4.28 19.07
C ASP A 82 6.23 -3.00 19.61
N ALA A 83 6.96 -2.27 18.77
CA ALA A 83 7.61 -1.03 19.18
C ALA A 83 6.60 0.10 19.45
N ALA A 84 5.53 0.16 18.66
CA ALA A 84 4.45 1.11 18.87
C ALA A 84 3.61 0.73 20.10
N ARG A 85 3.32 -0.54 20.34
CA ARG A 85 2.62 -1.05 21.54
C ARG A 85 3.31 -0.59 22.83
N ALA A 86 4.62 -0.80 22.94
CA ALA A 86 5.38 -0.36 24.11
C ALA A 86 5.24 1.16 24.36
N ARG A 87 5.25 1.95 23.29
CA ARG A 87 5.09 3.41 23.39
C ARG A 87 3.66 3.83 23.73
N ILE A 88 2.67 3.11 23.22
CA ILE A 88 1.25 3.30 23.54
C ILE A 88 1.00 3.00 25.02
N ASP A 89 1.54 1.90 25.53
CA ASP A 89 1.41 1.52 26.94
C ASP A 89 1.99 2.57 27.88
N ASP A 90 3.13 3.16 27.51
CA ASP A 90 3.74 4.25 28.28
C ASP A 90 2.89 5.52 28.27
N ILE A 91 2.28 5.87 27.13
CA ILE A 91 1.37 7.03 27.02
C ILE A 91 0.14 6.83 27.91
N LEU A 92 -0.48 5.64 27.83
CA LEU A 92 -1.67 5.32 28.61
C LEU A 92 -1.38 5.25 30.11
N ARG A 93 -0.23 4.67 30.52
CA ARG A 93 0.21 4.64 31.93
C ARG A 93 0.48 6.05 32.47
N GLY A 94 0.93 6.97 31.62
CA GLY A 94 1.14 8.37 31.96
C GLY A 94 -0.14 9.22 32.04
N GLY A 95 -1.32 8.63 31.81
CA GLY A 95 -2.60 9.34 31.80
C GLY A 95 -2.87 10.15 30.52
N GLY A 96 -2.10 9.90 29.45
CA GLY A 96 -2.35 10.50 28.14
C GLY A 96 -3.50 9.80 27.39
N ALA A 97 -4.08 10.51 26.42
CA ALA A 97 -5.07 9.96 25.48
C ALA A 97 -4.48 9.91 24.05
N LEU A 98 -4.92 8.92 23.26
CA LEU A 98 -4.52 8.68 21.87
C LEU A 98 -5.58 9.19 20.88
#